data_AF-S1RJP8-F1
#
_entry.id   AF-S1RJP8-F1
#
_cell.length_a   1.000
_cell.length_b   1.000
_cell.length_c   1.000
_cell.angle_alpha   90.00
_cell.angle_beta   90.00
_cell.angle_gamma   90.00
#
_symmetry.space_group_name_H-M   'P 1'
#
loop_
_entity.id
_entity.type
_entity.pdbx_description
1 polymer ?
#
loop_
_entity_poly.entity_id
_entity_poly.type
_entity_poly.pdbx_seq_one_letter_code
_entity_poly.pdbx_strand_id
1 'polypeptide(L)'
;MKKSESGNNKSENTLLTKRGNRFLRYYLIEAANSVRRHLPEYNEFYRKKYQETPKHQHKRAIVLTARKFVRLVDTLLRNHQLYTSPRSVES
;
A
#
# COMPACT_ATOMS: atom_id res chain seq x y z
N MET A 1 3.78 20.69 -21.03
CA MET A 1 5.04 19.94 -21.24
C MET A 1 4.75 18.75 -22.13
N LYS A 2 5.41 18.69 -23.31
CA LYS A 2 5.26 17.64 -24.32
C LYS A 2 5.69 16.27 -23.75
N LYS A 3 4.93 15.22 -24.06
CA LYS A 3 5.25 13.84 -23.72
C LYS A 3 5.73 13.15 -25.00
N SER A 4 7.02 12.82 -25.06
CA SER A 4 7.56 11.93 -26.07
C SER A 4 7.22 10.50 -25.67
N GLU A 5 6.40 9.85 -26.50
CA GLU A 5 6.26 8.40 -26.49
C GLU A 5 7.48 7.81 -27.19
N SER A 6 8.24 6.98 -26.47
CA SER A 6 9.25 6.12 -27.07
C SER A 6 9.23 4.77 -26.38
N GLY A 7 8.88 3.75 -27.17
CA GLY A 7 9.39 2.39 -27.11
C GLY A 7 9.21 1.61 -25.82
N ASN A 8 8.15 0.80 -25.75
CA ASN A 8 7.89 -0.47 -25.04
C ASN A 8 8.74 -0.93 -23.82
N ASN A 9 9.37 -0.02 -23.10
CA ASN A 9 10.11 -0.28 -21.87
C ASN A 9 9.18 0.15 -20.74
N LYS A 10 8.39 -0.79 -20.20
CA LYS A 10 7.54 -0.55 -19.02
C LYS A 10 8.47 -0.08 -17.91
N SER A 11 8.57 1.23 -17.71
CA SER A 11 9.60 1.82 -16.86
C SER A 11 9.43 1.33 -15.43
N GLU A 12 10.30 0.41 -15.03
CA GLU A 12 10.38 -0.14 -13.67
C GLU A 12 10.65 0.96 -12.62
N ASN A 13 11.07 2.14 -13.09
CA ASN A 13 11.16 3.40 -12.36
C ASN A 13 9.97 4.32 -12.69
N THR A 14 8.75 3.87 -12.38
CA THR A 14 7.59 4.78 -12.40
C THR A 14 7.66 5.69 -11.16
N LEU A 15 7.78 6.99 -11.38
CA LEU A 15 7.76 7.97 -10.28
C LEU A 15 6.43 7.90 -9.53
N LEU A 16 6.50 7.88 -8.20
CA LEU A 16 5.33 8.06 -7.34
C LEU A 16 4.73 9.44 -7.62
N THR A 17 3.51 9.45 -8.15
CA THR A 17 2.79 10.70 -8.41
C THR A 17 2.43 11.34 -7.06
N LYS A 18 3.08 12.46 -6.72
CA LYS A 18 2.95 13.14 -5.41
C LYS A 18 1.70 14.03 -5.32
N ARG A 19 0.54 13.56 -5.77
CA ARG A 19 -0.73 14.30 -5.67
C ARG A 19 -1.35 14.16 -4.27
N GLY A 20 -2.25 15.08 -3.91
CA GLY A 20 -2.99 15.09 -2.65
C GLY A 20 -2.18 15.60 -1.43
N ASN A 21 -2.81 15.52 -0.25
CA ASN A 21 -2.27 16.03 1.01
C ASN A 21 -0.99 15.25 1.44
N ARG A 22 0.10 15.98 1.70
CA ARG A 22 1.40 15.43 2.08
C ARG A 22 1.36 14.69 3.43
N PHE A 23 0.67 15.27 4.42
CA PHE A 23 0.56 14.72 5.77
C PHE A 23 -0.29 13.46 5.77
N LEU A 24 -1.43 13.47 5.07
CA LEU A 24 -2.27 12.28 4.94
C LEU A 24 -1.49 11.10 4.36
N ARG A 25 -0.74 11.34 3.27
CA ARG A 25 0.08 10.30 2.64
C ARG A 25 1.15 9.75 3.60
N TYR A 26 1.78 10.64 4.36
CA TYR A 26 2.81 10.25 5.34
C TYR A 26 2.21 9.33 6.41
N TYR A 27 1.11 9.75 7.05
CA TYR A 27 0.47 8.97 8.10
C TYR A 27 -0.12 7.65 7.61
N LEU A 28 -0.65 7.59 6.38
CA LEU A 28 -1.13 6.33 5.80
C LEU A 28 0.01 5.32 5.58
N ILE A 29 1.20 5.79 5.20
CA ILE A 29 2.38 4.94 5.05
C ILE A 29 2.88 4.47 6.43
N GLU A 30 2.92 5.36 7.41
CA GLU A 30 3.31 5.03 8.78
C GLU A 30 2.36 4.02 9.42
N ALA A 31 1.05 4.25 9.29
CA ALA A 31 0.01 3.33 9.74
C ALA A 31 0.15 1.96 9.06
N ALA A 32 0.37 1.91 7.75
CA ALA A 32 0.62 0.65 7.05
C ALA A 32 1.88 -0.09 7.56
N ASN A 33 2.92 0.64 7.97
CA ASN A 33 4.12 0.07 8.57
C ASN A 33 3.87 -0.50 9.97
N SER A 34 2.90 0.04 10.72
CA SER A 34 2.42 -0.55 11.97
C SER A 34 1.52 -1.75 11.72
N VAL A 35 0.54 -1.63 10.82
CA VAL A 35 -0.42 -2.68 10.47
C VAL A 35 0.27 -3.96 10.01
N ARG A 36 1.30 -3.89 9.17
CA ARG A 36 2.05 -5.08 8.73
C ARG A 36 2.76 -5.84 9.86
N ARG A 37 2.99 -5.21 11.02
CA ARG A 37 3.61 -5.85 12.19
C ARG A 37 2.58 -6.59 13.04
N HIS A 38 1.33 -6.13 13.04
CA HIS A 38 0.28 -6.65 13.92
C HIS A 38 -0.70 -7.57 13.19
N LEU A 39 -0.93 -7.37 11.89
CA LEU A 39 -1.86 -8.17 11.10
C LEU A 39 -1.09 -9.14 10.17
N PRO A 40 -1.26 -10.46 10.31
CA PRO A 40 -0.53 -11.45 9.52
C PRO A 40 -0.83 -11.33 8.02
N GLU A 41 -2.08 -11.08 7.65
CA GLU A 41 -2.51 -10.86 6.25
C GLU A 41 -1.75 -9.71 5.56
N TYR A 42 -1.40 -8.66 6.32
CA TYR A 42 -0.62 -7.54 5.81
C TYR A 42 0.88 -7.83 5.82
N ASN A 43 1.36 -8.62 6.77
CA ASN A 43 2.74 -9.09 6.79
C ASN A 43 3.05 -9.96 5.57
N GLU A 44 2.21 -10.95 5.30
CA GLU A 44 2.32 -11.86 4.16
C GLU A 44 2.27 -11.10 2.84
N PHE A 45 1.31 -10.18 2.71
CA PHE A 45 1.22 -9.32 1.53
C PHE A 45 2.49 -8.48 1.34
N TYR A 46 3.01 -7.86 2.41
CA TYR A 46 4.25 -7.11 2.37
C TYR A 46 5.42 -7.99 1.93
N ARG A 47 5.60 -9.17 2.52
CA ARG A 47 6.69 -10.11 2.18
C ARG A 47 6.63 -10.54 0.73
N LYS A 48 5.44 -10.89 0.24
CA LYS A 48 5.20 -11.22 -1.17
C LYS A 48 5.62 -10.06 -2.08
N LYS A 49 5.16 -8.83 -1.80
CA LYS A 49 5.53 -7.65 -2.61
C LYS A 49 7.00 -7.27 -2.51
N TYR A 50 7.64 -7.56 -1.38
CA TYR A 50 9.07 -7.36 -1.20
C TYR A 50 9.87 -8.29 -2.13
N GLN A 51 9.51 -9.57 -2.18
CA GLN A 51 10.17 -10.57 -3.03
C GLN A 51 9.90 -10.35 -4.52
N GLU A 52 8.68 -9.97 -4.90
CA GLU A 52 8.31 -9.69 -6.30
C GLU A 52 8.99 -8.43 -6.86
N THR A 53 9.55 -7.57 -6.02
CA THR A 53 10.12 -6.29 -6.46
C THR A 53 11.62 -6.45 -6.73
N PRO A 54 12.13 -6.10 -7.93
CA PRO A 54 13.57 -6.19 -8.21
C PRO A 54 14.39 -5.01 -7.65
N LYS A 55 13.79 -3.81 -7.57
CA LYS A 55 14.47 -2.55 -7.12
C LYS A 55 13.62 -1.76 -6.14
N HIS A 56 14.28 -1.14 -5.15
CA HIS A 56 13.63 -0.38 -4.07
C HIS A 56 12.56 -1.21 -3.32
N GLN A 57 12.88 -2.48 -3.07
CA GLN A 57 11.98 -3.52 -2.55
C GLN A 57 11.18 -3.04 -1.35
N HIS A 58 11.88 -2.55 -0.32
CA HIS A 58 11.27 -2.07 0.90
C HIS A 58 10.25 -0.95 0.65
N LYS A 59 10.67 0.10 -0.08
CA LYS A 59 9.83 1.27 -0.35
C LYS A 59 8.60 0.90 -1.17
N ARG A 60 8.77 0.09 -2.23
CA ARG A 60 7.67 -0.34 -3.09
C ARG A 60 6.70 -1.27 -2.36
N ALA A 61 7.21 -2.23 -1.59
CA ALA A 61 6.40 -3.13 -0.79
C ALA A 61 5.57 -2.37 0.25
N ILE A 62 6.16 -1.41 0.97
CA ILE A 62 5.42 -0.55 1.92
C ILE A 62 4.33 0.23 1.21
N VAL A 63 4.62 0.87 0.08
CA VAL A 63 3.64 1.68 -0.65
C VAL A 63 2.47 0.83 -1.17
N LEU A 64 2.75 -0.37 -1.68
CA LEU A 64 1.71 -1.32 -2.11
C LEU A 64 0.88 -1.80 -0.91
N THR A 65 1.51 -2.04 0.23
CA THR A 65 0.85 -2.41 1.48
C THR A 65 -0.05 -1.28 1.98
N ALA A 66 0.43 -0.03 1.94
CA ALA A 66 -0.36 1.16 2.26
C ALA A 66 -1.56 1.31 1.33
N ARG A 67 -1.39 1.03 0.02
CA ARG A 67 -2.52 1.04 -0.93
C ARG A 67 -3.57 -0.04 -0.62
N LYS A 68 -3.15 -1.23 -0.19
CA LYS A 68 -4.07 -2.28 0.30
C LYS A 68 -4.81 -1.80 1.56
N PHE A 69 -4.08 -1.20 2.50
CA PHE A 69 -4.63 -0.67 3.75
C PHE A 69 -5.66 0.44 3.53
N VAL A 70 -5.36 1.41 2.66
CA VAL A 70 -6.27 2.52 2.34
C VAL A 70 -7.60 2.01 1.79
N ARG A 71 -7.60 0.94 0.98
CA ARG A 71 -8.84 0.35 0.47
C ARG A 71 -9.70 -0.24 1.57
N LEU A 72 -9.09 -0.88 2.57
CA LEU A 72 -9.81 -1.38 3.74
C LEU A 72 -10.46 -0.21 4.49
N VAL A 73 -9.68 0.84 4.81
CA VAL A 73 -10.19 2.03 5.51
C VAL A 73 -11.33 2.70 4.74
N ASP A 74 -11.16 2.92 3.44
CA ASP A 74 -12.19 3.51 2.58
C ASP A 74 -13.47 2.67 2.56
N THR A 75 -13.35 1.33 2.46
CA THR A 75 -14.52 0.42 2.50
C THR A 75 -15.25 0.49 3.83
N LEU A 76 -14.51 0.45 4.95
CA LEU A 76 -15.08 0.53 6.30
C LEU A 76 -15.80 1.86 6.51
N LEU A 77 -15.20 2.97 6.09
CA LEU A 77 -15.80 4.30 6.20
C LEU A 77 -17.05 4.44 5.34
N ARG A 78 -17.04 3.95 4.09
CA ARG A 78 -18.21 3.97 3.20
C ARG A 78 -19.38 3.15 3.75
N ASN A 79 -19.07 2.04 4.41
CA ASN A 79 -20.07 1.13 4.95
C ASN A 79 -20.45 1.48 6.41
N HIS A 80 -19.88 2.54 6.99
CA HIS A 80 -20.03 2.88 8.42
C HIS A 80 -19.75 1.70 9.36
N GLN A 81 -18.78 0.85 8.99
CA GLN A 81 -18.49 -0.40 9.67
C GLN A 81 -17.21 -0.29 10.51
N LEU A 82 -17.25 -0.84 11.72
CA LEU A 82 -16.06 -1.02 12.54
C LEU A 82 -15.18 -2.15 12.00
N TYR A 83 -13.86 -1.97 12.11
CA TYR A 83 -12.93 -3.03 11.75
C TYR A 83 -13.13 -4.22 12.69
N THR A 84 -13.37 -5.40 12.11
CA THR A 84 -13.38 -6.68 12.83
C THR A 84 -12.20 -7.49 12.34
N SER A 85 -11.33 -7.92 13.26
CA SER A 85 -10.19 -8.74 12.87
C SER A 85 -10.67 -10.15 12.48
N PRO A 86 -10.10 -10.77 11.44
CA PRO A 86 -10.39 -12.17 11.13
C PRO A 86 -10.18 -13.11 12.33
N ARG A 87 -9.22 -12.79 13.22
CA ARG A 87 -9.00 -13.58 14.43
C ARG A 87 -10.16 -13.55 15.44
N SER A 88 -10.98 -12.50 15.39
CA SER A 88 -12.10 -12.31 16.33
C SER A 88 -13.38 -13.03 15.90
N VAL A 89 -13.47 -13.49 14.65
CA VAL A 89 -14.64 -14.24 14.14
C VAL A 89 -14.46 -15.76 14.23
N GLU A 90 -13.26 -16.23 14.52
CA GLU A 90 -12.90 -17.65 14.70
C GLU A 90 -12.80 -18.08 16.18
N SER A 91 -13.24 -17.21 17.11
CA SER A 91 -13.31 -17.48 18.55
C SER A 91 -14.72 -17.81 19.01
#